data_AF-A0A963CMR8-F1
#
_entry.id   AF-A0A963CMR8-F1
#
_cell.length_a   1.000
_cell.length_b   1.000
_cell.length_c   1.000
_cell.angle_alpha   90.00
_cell.angle_beta   90.00
_cell.angle_gamma   90.00
#
_symmetry.space_group_name_H-M   'P 1'
#
loop_
_entity.id
_entity.type
_entity.pdbx_description
1 polymer ?
#
loop_
_entity_poly.entity_id
_entity_poly.type
_entity_poly.pdbx_seq_one_letter_code
_entity_poly.pdbx_strand_id
1 'polypeptide(L)'
;QAPDGDALLEKFDFFSLKLVDCDECGGILKPDVVFYGENVPTERVRFSMDKLYDADALLVVGSSLMVYSGFRFCREAKRLGLPIGAVNLGRTRADDLLDLKVVERCAVVLPKLLEQLA
;
A
#
# COMPACT_ATOMS: atom_id res chain seq x y z
N GLN A 1 -17.23 -4.84 -4.87
CA GLN A 1 -16.85 -3.44 -4.58
C GLN A 1 -15.35 -3.34 -4.78
N ALA A 2 -14.88 -2.33 -5.50
CA ALA A 2 -13.45 -2.09 -5.67
C ALA A 2 -12.84 -1.54 -4.36
N PRO A 3 -11.53 -1.72 -4.12
CA PRO A 3 -10.90 -1.33 -2.87
C PRO A 3 -10.80 0.20 -2.65
N ASP A 4 -10.97 0.99 -3.70
CA ASP A 4 -10.95 2.46 -3.73
C ASP A 4 -12.33 3.10 -3.51
N GLY A 5 -13.38 2.28 -3.39
CA GLY A 5 -14.75 2.74 -3.23
C GLY A 5 -15.53 2.84 -4.55
N ASP A 6 -14.92 2.50 -5.69
CA ASP A 6 -15.60 2.51 -6.97
C ASP A 6 -16.73 1.46 -7.05
N ALA A 7 -17.79 1.85 -7.75
CA ALA A 7 -18.97 1.03 -8.01
C ALA A 7 -19.33 1.05 -9.50
N LEU A 8 -19.75 -0.11 -10.01
CA LEU A 8 -20.26 -0.22 -11.37
C LEU A 8 -21.69 0.30 -11.43
N LEU A 9 -21.95 1.30 -12.27
CA LEU A 9 -23.26 1.89 -12.47
C LEU A 9 -23.75 1.66 -13.91
N GLU A 10 -24.42 0.52 -14.16
CA GLU A 10 -24.82 0.11 -15.51
C GLU A 10 -25.93 0.97 -16.15
N LYS A 11 -26.74 1.64 -15.34
CA LYS A 11 -27.91 2.42 -15.79
C LYS A 11 -27.85 3.89 -15.39
N PHE A 12 -26.66 4.38 -15.05
CA PHE A 12 -26.45 5.78 -14.70
C PHE A 12 -26.03 6.56 -15.94
N ASP A 13 -26.74 7.66 -16.21
CA ASP A 13 -26.35 8.58 -17.27
C ASP A 13 -25.23 9.50 -16.77
N PHE A 14 -23.98 9.15 -17.07
CA PHE A 14 -22.82 9.94 -16.71
C PHE A 14 -22.79 11.33 -17.35
N PHE A 15 -23.50 11.57 -18.46
CA PHE A 15 -23.59 12.91 -19.05
C PHE A 15 -24.50 13.85 -18.24
N SER A 16 -25.38 13.29 -17.42
CA SER A 16 -26.20 14.06 -16.48
C SER A 16 -25.47 14.43 -15.18
N LEU A 17 -24.29 13.84 -14.94
CA LEU A 17 -23.50 14.10 -13.75
C LEU A 17 -22.99 15.54 -13.74
N LYS A 18 -23.36 16.30 -12.72
CA LYS A 18 -22.81 17.63 -12.46
C LYS A 18 -21.65 17.50 -11.49
N LEU A 19 -20.45 17.75 -11.99
CA LEU A 19 -19.28 17.92 -11.14
C LEU A 19 -19.33 19.29 -10.47
N VAL A 20 -18.77 19.35 -9.27
CA VAL A 20 -18.58 20.60 -8.53
C VAL A 20 -17.16 21.10 -8.73
N ASP A 21 -17.05 22.39 -8.99
CA ASP A 21 -15.76 23.07 -9.08
C ASP A 21 -15.27 23.47 -7.68
N CYS A 22 -14.00 23.80 -7.56
CA CYS A 22 -13.46 24.35 -6.31
C CYS A 22 -14.05 25.74 -6.02
N ASP A 23 -14.65 25.93 -4.84
CA ASP A 23 -15.24 27.22 -4.45
C ASP A 23 -14.24 28.38 -4.37
N GLU A 24 -12.94 28.09 -4.20
CA GLU A 24 -11.87 29.09 -4.06
C GLU A 24 -11.28 29.53 -5.41
N CYS A 25 -11.18 28.62 -6.38
CA CYS A 25 -10.45 28.88 -7.64
C CYS A 25 -11.18 28.45 -8.92
N GLY A 26 -12.34 27.80 -8.81
CA GLY A 26 -13.09 27.25 -9.95
C GLY A 26 -12.42 26.06 -10.64
N GLY A 27 -11.38 25.49 -10.05
CA GLY A 27 -10.63 24.37 -10.63
C GLY A 27 -11.33 23.02 -10.47
N ILE A 28 -10.86 22.03 -11.23
CA ILE A 28 -11.35 20.64 -11.17
C ILE A 28 -10.91 20.00 -9.84
N LEU A 29 -11.87 19.43 -9.12
CA LEU A 29 -11.59 18.63 -7.93
C LEU A 29 -11.21 17.19 -8.31
N LYS A 30 -10.12 16.70 -7.72
CA LYS A 30 -9.65 15.31 -7.82
C LYS A 30 -9.48 14.75 -6.41
N PRO A 31 -9.86 13.49 -6.14
CA PRO A 31 -9.51 12.85 -4.87
C PRO A 31 -8.00 12.89 -4.63
N ASP A 32 -7.60 13.11 -3.38
CA ASP A 32 -6.18 13.10 -2.97
C ASP A 32 -5.66 11.65 -2.85
N VAL A 33 -5.61 10.98 -3.99
CA VAL A 33 -5.08 9.62 -4.17
C VAL A 33 -4.14 9.59 -5.36
N VAL A 34 -3.28 8.58 -5.40
CA VAL A 34 -2.37 8.32 -6.51
C VAL A 34 -3.04 7.28 -7.42
N PHE A 35 -3.49 7.71 -8.59
CA PHE A 35 -4.02 6.82 -9.62
C PHE A 35 -2.90 6.04 -10.32
N TYR A 36 -3.29 4.98 -11.03
CA TYR A 36 -2.37 4.29 -11.92
C TYR A 36 -1.80 5.25 -12.97
N GLY A 37 -0.48 5.23 -13.13
CA GLY A 37 0.25 6.15 -14.03
C GLY A 37 0.73 7.43 -13.34
N GLU A 38 0.23 7.76 -12.15
CA GLU A 38 0.75 8.88 -11.35
C GLU A 38 1.96 8.46 -10.51
N ASN A 39 2.82 9.43 -10.20
CA ASN A 39 3.91 9.24 -9.25
C ASN A 39 3.43 9.54 -7.84
N VAL A 40 3.85 8.71 -6.89
CA VAL A 40 3.72 9.04 -5.46
C VAL A 40 4.54 10.30 -5.18
N PRO A 41 4.01 11.28 -4.42
CA PRO A 41 4.74 12.50 -4.09
C PRO A 41 6.11 12.21 -3.48
N THR A 42 7.15 12.86 -4.00
CA THR A 42 8.56 12.56 -3.72
C THR A 42 8.88 12.65 -2.24
N GLU A 43 8.35 13.64 -1.54
CA GLU A 43 8.56 13.84 -0.11
C GLU A 43 7.98 12.69 0.72
N ARG A 44 6.84 12.13 0.31
CA ARG A 44 6.22 10.97 0.98
C ARG A 44 7.06 9.70 0.79
N VAL A 45 7.62 9.53 -0.41
CA VAL A 45 8.56 8.44 -0.70
C VAL A 45 9.82 8.56 0.16
N ARG A 46 10.43 9.75 0.17
CA ARG A 46 11.65 10.02 0.94
C ARG A 46 11.43 9.75 2.42
N PHE A 47 10.38 10.33 3.01
CA PHE A 47 10.03 10.11 4.41
C PHE A 47 9.91 8.62 4.76
N SER A 48 9.19 7.85 3.94
CA SER A 48 9.01 6.42 4.18
C SER A 48 10.33 5.64 4.06
N MET A 49 11.22 6.08 3.18
CA MET A 49 12.51 5.42 2.97
C MET A 49 13.51 5.75 4.07
N ASP A 50 13.51 6.98 4.58
CA ASP A 50 14.28 7.37 5.76
C ASP A 50 13.91 6.50 6.97
N LYS A 51 12.60 6.21 7.16
CA LYS A 51 12.15 5.28 8.19
C LYS A 51 12.61 3.84 7.99
N LEU A 52 12.80 3.40 6.75
CA LEU A 52 13.39 2.09 6.49
C LEU A 52 14.88 2.06 6.82
N TYR A 53 15.61 3.15 6.58
CA TYR A 53 17.04 3.24 6.93
C TYR A 53 17.28 3.22 8.45
N ASP A 54 16.34 3.73 9.23
CA ASP A 54 16.39 3.72 10.70
C ASP A 54 15.86 2.41 11.31
N ALA A 55 15.30 1.49 10.50
CA ALA A 55 14.68 0.26 10.98
C ALA A 55 15.66 -0.90 11.09
N ASP A 56 15.34 -1.86 11.95
CA ASP A 56 16.06 -3.13 12.12
C ASP A 56 15.43 -4.28 11.33
N ALA A 57 14.15 -4.18 10.92
CA ALA A 57 13.45 -5.14 10.10
C ALA A 57 12.29 -4.51 9.31
N LEU A 58 11.80 -5.22 8.29
CA LEU A 58 10.60 -4.85 7.51
C LEU A 58 9.50 -5.92 7.65
N LEU A 59 8.30 -5.53 8.08
CA LEU A 59 7.13 -6.41 8.10
C LEU A 59 6.10 -5.99 7.05
N VAL A 60 5.79 -6.88 6.11
CA VAL A 60 4.75 -6.67 5.08
C VAL A 60 3.45 -7.33 5.52
N VAL A 61 2.35 -6.58 5.55
CA VAL A 61 1.05 -7.10 5.98
C VAL A 61 0.01 -6.91 4.88
N GLY A 62 -0.61 -8.00 4.42
CA GLY A 62 -1.78 -7.95 3.54
C GLY A 62 -1.54 -7.30 2.16
N SER A 63 -0.32 -7.38 1.63
CA SER A 63 0.02 -6.84 0.31
C SER A 63 0.63 -7.91 -0.58
N SER A 64 0.17 -7.98 -1.84
CA SER A 64 0.78 -8.79 -2.88
C SER A 64 2.09 -8.18 -3.40
N LEU A 65 2.35 -6.90 -3.12
CA LEU A 65 3.50 -6.13 -3.61
C LEU A 65 3.71 -6.21 -5.14
N MET A 66 2.65 -6.47 -5.91
CA MET A 66 2.78 -6.48 -7.37
C MET A 66 3.09 -5.08 -7.92
N VAL A 67 2.49 -4.05 -7.32
CA VAL A 67 2.75 -2.65 -7.64
C VAL A 67 4.11 -2.21 -7.09
N TYR A 68 4.92 -1.59 -7.95
CA TYR A 68 6.31 -1.26 -7.65
C TYR A 68 6.48 -0.27 -6.49
N SER A 69 5.50 0.63 -6.28
CA SER A 69 5.53 1.65 -5.22
C SER A 69 5.69 1.05 -3.82
N GLY A 70 5.09 -0.12 -3.56
CA GLY A 70 5.31 -0.90 -2.34
C GLY A 70 6.52 -1.82 -2.44
N PHE A 71 6.69 -2.53 -3.58
CA PHE A 71 7.77 -3.51 -3.75
C PHE A 71 9.17 -2.94 -3.55
N ARG A 72 9.40 -1.67 -3.92
CA ARG A 72 10.71 -1.02 -3.78
C ARG A 72 11.24 -1.01 -2.34
N PHE A 73 10.38 -1.02 -1.33
CA PHE A 73 10.80 -1.09 0.08
C PHE A 73 11.40 -2.46 0.42
N CYS A 74 10.84 -3.56 -0.11
CA CYS A 74 11.44 -4.90 0.07
C CYS A 74 12.78 -5.02 -0.65
N ARG A 75 12.90 -4.44 -1.85
CA ARG A 75 14.18 -4.40 -2.56
C ARG A 75 15.25 -3.66 -1.76
N GLU A 76 14.87 -2.52 -1.18
CA GLU A 76 15.78 -1.70 -0.40
C GLU A 76 16.16 -2.37 0.92
N ALA A 77 15.19 -2.94 1.65
CA ALA A 77 15.45 -3.73 2.85
C ALA A 77 16.43 -4.87 2.58
N LYS A 78 16.26 -5.59 1.45
CA LYS A 78 17.20 -6.64 1.04
C LYS A 78 18.61 -6.10 0.75
N ARG A 79 18.70 -4.93 0.13
CA ARG A 79 19.98 -4.25 -0.14
C ARG A 79 20.71 -3.85 1.15
N LEU A 80 19.94 -3.43 2.16
CA LEU A 80 20.45 -3.08 3.49
C LEU A 80 20.78 -4.30 4.36
N GLY A 81 20.36 -5.51 3.94
CA GLY A 81 20.51 -6.73 4.73
C GLY A 81 19.54 -6.82 5.91
N LEU A 82 18.44 -6.06 5.89
CA LEU A 82 17.41 -6.12 6.93
C LEU A 82 16.55 -7.38 6.76
N PRO A 83 16.19 -8.07 7.85
CA PRO A 83 15.21 -9.15 7.83
C PRO A 83 13.86 -8.65 7.29
N ILE A 84 13.24 -9.44 6.43
CA ILE A 84 11.94 -9.15 5.81
C ILE A 84 10.94 -10.25 6.16
N GLY A 85 9.95 -9.89 6.98
CA GLY A 85 8.81 -10.75 7.30
C GLY A 85 7.56 -10.38 6.49
N ALA A 86 6.67 -11.34 6.27
CA ALA A 86 5.34 -11.05 5.74
C ALA A 86 4.22 -11.86 6.41
N VAL A 87 3.05 -11.23 6.54
CA VAL A 87 1.77 -11.90 6.85
C VAL A 87 0.83 -11.70 5.68
N ASN A 88 0.67 -12.74 4.86
CA ASN A 88 -0.14 -12.67 3.63
C ASN A 88 -0.62 -14.06 3.18
N LEU A 89 -1.91 -14.18 2.87
CA LEU A 89 -2.54 -15.45 2.44
C LEU A 89 -2.12 -15.90 1.02
N GLY A 90 -1.66 -14.98 0.18
CA GLY A 90 -1.38 -15.23 -1.23
C GLY A 90 0.07 -15.01 -1.63
N ARG A 91 0.38 -15.23 -2.91
CA ARG A 91 1.68 -14.93 -3.49
C ARG A 91 2.01 -13.44 -3.35
N THR A 92 3.25 -13.15 -3.01
CA THR A 92 3.79 -11.80 -2.96
C THR A 92 4.92 -11.69 -3.98
N ARG A 93 5.03 -10.56 -4.68
CA ARG A 93 6.14 -10.32 -5.62
C ARG A 93 7.52 -10.43 -4.94
N ALA A 94 7.56 -10.18 -3.63
CA ALA A 94 8.75 -10.25 -2.80
C ALA A 94 9.02 -11.62 -2.19
N ASP A 95 8.29 -12.69 -2.54
CA ASP A 95 8.44 -14.01 -1.89
C ASP A 95 9.91 -14.49 -1.85
N ASP A 96 10.70 -14.26 -2.91
CA ASP A 96 12.13 -14.63 -2.96
C ASP A 96 13.05 -13.74 -2.10
N LEU A 97 12.53 -12.62 -1.60
CA LEU A 97 13.25 -11.67 -0.73
C LEU A 97 12.92 -11.86 0.75
N LEU A 98 11.83 -12.56 1.07
CA LEU A 98 11.35 -12.74 2.45
C LEU A 98 12.20 -13.76 3.19
N ASP A 99 12.53 -13.45 4.45
CA ASP A 99 13.14 -14.39 5.38
C ASP A 99 12.07 -15.22 6.13
N LEU A 100 10.87 -14.65 6.29
CA LEU A 100 9.72 -15.33 6.90
C LEU A 100 8.42 -14.93 6.22
N LYS A 101 7.55 -15.91 5.97
CA LYS A 101 6.17 -15.66 5.54
C LYS A 101 5.18 -16.49 6.34
N VAL A 102 4.25 -15.80 6.99
CA VAL A 102 3.10 -16.41 7.66
C VAL A 102 1.90 -16.33 6.72
N VAL A 103 1.43 -17.49 6.28
CA VAL A 103 0.28 -17.61 5.36
C VAL A 103 -1.00 -17.72 6.17
N GLU A 104 -1.47 -16.59 6.73
CA GLU A 104 -2.68 -16.51 7.54
C GLU A 104 -3.26 -15.08 7.48
N ARG A 105 -4.52 -14.91 7.89
CA ARG A 105 -5.18 -13.61 8.07
C ARG A 105 -4.41 -12.77 9.09
N CYS A 106 -4.00 -11.57 8.70
CA CYS A 106 -3.31 -10.64 9.59
C CYS A 106 -4.11 -10.31 10.86
N ALA A 107 -5.45 -10.25 10.75
CA ALA A 107 -6.35 -10.06 11.87
C ALA A 107 -6.30 -11.18 12.94
N VAL A 108 -5.79 -12.37 12.58
CA VAL A 108 -5.58 -13.48 13.53
C VAL A 108 -4.15 -13.48 14.07
N VAL A 109 -3.17 -13.19 13.21
CA VAL A 109 -1.74 -13.29 13.56
C VAL A 109 -1.27 -12.14 14.43
N LEU A 110 -1.61 -10.90 14.07
CA LEU A 110 -1.04 -9.72 14.73
C LEU A 110 -1.46 -9.58 16.21
N PRO A 111 -2.72 -9.85 16.61
CA PRO A 111 -3.08 -9.86 18.03
C PRO A 111 -2.30 -10.90 18.84
N LYS A 112 -2.15 -12.13 18.31
CA LYS A 112 -1.38 -13.20 18.97
C LYS A 112 0.10 -12.84 19.10
N LEU A 113 0.67 -12.20 18.08
CA LEU A 113 2.05 -11.72 18.14
C LEU A 113 2.21 -10.67 19.24
N LEU A 114 1.25 -9.74 19.37
CA LEU A 114 1.28 -8.73 20.40
C LEU A 114 1.21 -9.33 21.82
N GLU A 115 0.38 -10.36 22.02
CA GLU A 115 0.30 -11.10 23.29
C GLU A 115 1.63 -11.77 23.69
N GLN A 116 2.48 -12.13 22.72
CA GLN A 116 3.79 -12.75 22.98
C GLN A 116 4.91 -11.73 23.22
N LEU A 117 4.70 -10.47 22.83
CA LEU A 117 5.68 -9.38 22.97
C LEU A 117 5.44 -8.51 24.21
N ALA A 118 4.28 -8.67 24.86
CA ALA A 118 3.93 -8.02 26.12
C ALA A 118 4.54 -8.75 27.33
#